data_AF-A0A3S3R7G5-F1
#
_entry.id   AF-A0A3S3R7G5-F1
#
_cell.length_a   1.000
_cell.length_b   1.000
_cell.length_c   1.000
_cell.angle_alpha   90.00
_cell.angle_beta   90.00
_cell.angle_gamma   90.00
#
_symmetry.space_group_name_H-M   'P 1'
#
loop_
_entity.id
_entity.type
_entity.pdbx_description
1 polymer ?
#
loop_
_entity_poly.entity_id
_entity_poly.type
_entity_poly.pdbx_seq_one_letter_code
_entity_poly.pdbx_strand_id
1 'polypeptide(L)'
;MSSTPETPEFTDWQQVIDILHQAATEQKDDTLLKLLLTPDERTVLLSRINIFHELLNGERSQRKISELLGVGVATITRGSNELKHHDESTKVWLSELLQQQIAKKAL
;
A
#
# COMPACT_ATOMS: atom_id res chain seq x y z
N MET A 1 20.47 -38.71 17.69
CA MET A 1 19.27 -38.11 17.09
C MET A 1 19.53 -36.61 17.00
N SER A 2 20.07 -36.13 15.88
CA SER A 2 20.30 -34.70 15.70
C SER A 2 19.08 -34.13 14.99
N SER A 3 18.18 -33.50 15.76
CA SER A 3 17.07 -32.73 15.22
C SER A 3 17.59 -31.33 14.88
N THR A 4 17.93 -31.10 13.61
CA THR A 4 18.14 -29.74 13.11
C THR A 4 16.78 -29.02 13.13
N PRO A 5 16.65 -27.84 13.74
CA PRO A 5 15.39 -27.10 13.73
C PRO A 5 15.08 -26.68 12.28
N GLU A 6 13.88 -27.00 11.82
CA GLU A 6 13.37 -26.54 10.52
C GLU A 6 13.11 -25.02 10.61
N THR A 7 13.82 -24.25 9.80
CA THR A 7 13.63 -22.80 9.67
C THR A 7 13.02 -22.47 8.32
N PRO A 8 12.20 -21.41 8.21
CA PRO A 8 11.72 -20.93 6.91
C PRO A 8 12.89 -20.53 6.00
N GLU A 9 12.76 -20.82 4.70
CA GLU A 9 13.74 -20.41 3.67
C GLU A 9 13.71 -18.88 3.43
N PHE A 10 12.56 -18.25 3.64
CA PHE A 10 12.37 -16.81 3.53
C PHE A 10 12.21 -16.20 4.92
N THR A 11 13.08 -15.24 5.25
CA THR A 11 13.20 -14.65 6.59
C THR A 11 13.28 -13.12 6.59
N ASP A 12 13.46 -12.49 5.42
CA ASP A 12 13.65 -11.05 5.30
C ASP A 12 12.66 -10.39 4.34
N TRP A 13 12.25 -9.16 4.65
CA TRP A 13 11.31 -8.37 3.84
C TRP A 13 11.84 -8.09 2.43
N GLN A 14 13.15 -7.90 2.27
CA GLN A 14 13.76 -7.65 0.96
C GLN A 14 13.49 -8.81 -0.01
N GLN A 15 13.40 -10.06 0.47
CA GLN A 15 13.09 -11.21 -0.37
C GLN A 15 11.68 -11.09 -1.00
N VAL A 16 10.71 -10.50 -0.29
CA VAL A 16 9.37 -10.23 -0.84
C VAL A 16 9.44 -9.19 -1.96
N ILE A 17 10.24 -8.13 -1.76
CA ILE A 17 10.43 -7.06 -2.75
C ILE A 17 11.12 -7.60 -4.01
N ASP A 18 12.16 -8.42 -3.87
CA ASP A 18 12.89 -8.99 -4.99
C ASP A 18 12.00 -9.91 -5.84
N ILE A 19 11.17 -10.74 -5.20
CA ILE A 19 10.19 -11.60 -5.89
C ILE A 19 9.15 -10.74 -6.64
N LEU A 20 8.65 -9.66 -6.04
CA LEU A 20 7.70 -8.77 -6.68
C LEU A 20 8.30 -8.05 -7.89
N HIS A 21 9.54 -7.58 -7.81
CA HIS A 21 10.26 -6.98 -8.94
C HIS A 21 10.46 -7.98 -10.10
N GLN A 22 10.82 -9.22 -9.79
CA GLN A 22 10.94 -10.27 -10.80
C GLN A 22 9.60 -10.54 -11.48
N ALA A 23 8.52 -10.68 -10.70
CA ALA A 23 7.19 -10.88 -11.27
C ALA A 23 6.72 -9.71 -12.14
N ALA A 24 7.02 -8.46 -11.75
CA ALA A 24 6.72 -7.28 -12.57
C ALA A 24 7.49 -7.28 -13.91
N THR A 25 8.75 -7.70 -13.90
CA THR A 25 9.56 -7.85 -15.13
C THR A 25 8.95 -8.89 -16.08
N GLU A 26 8.36 -9.94 -15.52
CA GLU A 26 7.63 -10.97 -16.27
C GLU A 26 6.16 -10.63 -16.58
N GLN A 27 5.67 -9.45 -16.19
CA GLN A 27 4.27 -9.03 -16.31
C GLN A 27 3.28 -9.98 -15.59
N LYS A 28 3.70 -10.54 -14.46
CA LYS A 28 2.94 -11.47 -13.61
C LYS A 28 2.66 -10.92 -12.21
N ASP A 29 2.88 -9.63 -11.99
CA ASP A 29 2.67 -8.95 -10.71
C ASP A 29 1.23 -9.08 -10.18
N ASP A 30 0.22 -8.92 -11.03
CA ASP A 30 -1.18 -9.15 -10.65
C ASP A 30 -1.45 -10.60 -10.20
N THR A 31 -0.87 -11.58 -10.91
CA THR A 31 -1.01 -13.00 -10.55
C THR A 31 -0.34 -13.29 -9.22
N LEU A 32 0.88 -12.80 -9.01
CA LEU A 32 1.62 -12.95 -7.76
C LEU A 32 0.84 -12.34 -6.59
N LEU A 33 0.37 -11.09 -6.71
CA LEU A 33 -0.37 -10.42 -5.64
C LEU A 33 -1.71 -11.10 -5.34
N LYS A 34 -2.38 -11.72 -6.33
CA LYS A 34 -3.58 -12.52 -6.10
C LYS A 34 -3.32 -13.84 -5.37
N LEU A 35 -2.12 -14.41 -5.51
CA LEU A 35 -1.69 -15.60 -4.79
C LEU A 35 -1.27 -15.27 -3.36
N LEU A 36 -0.59 -14.13 -3.15
CA LEU A 36 -0.08 -13.73 -1.83
C LEU A 36 -1.15 -13.10 -0.93
N LEU A 37 -2.11 -12.38 -1.51
CA LEU A 37 -3.10 -11.61 -0.76
C LEU A 37 -4.50 -12.20 -0.91
N THR A 38 -5.21 -12.26 0.20
CA THR A 38 -6.65 -12.56 0.21
C THR A 38 -7.46 -11.44 -0.48
N PRO A 39 -8.70 -11.71 -0.90
CA PRO A 39 -9.60 -10.68 -1.43
C PRO A 39 -9.79 -9.48 -0.47
N ASP A 40 -9.85 -9.74 0.83
CA ASP A 40 -10.05 -8.70 1.84
C ASP A 40 -8.80 -7.82 1.99
N GLU A 41 -7.61 -8.41 1.98
CA GLU A 41 -6.35 -7.65 2.01
C GLU A 41 -6.18 -6.75 0.79
N ARG A 42 -6.61 -7.21 -0.39
CA ARG A 42 -6.62 -6.37 -1.61
C ARG A 42 -7.57 -5.18 -1.47
N THR A 43 -8.74 -5.40 -0.86
CA THR A 43 -9.69 -4.31 -0.55
C THR A 43 -9.10 -3.31 0.45
N VAL A 44 -8.36 -3.80 1.45
CA VAL A 44 -7.65 -2.95 2.42
C VAL A 44 -6.56 -2.13 1.73
N LEU A 45 -5.78 -2.69 0.81
CA LEU A 45 -4.78 -1.95 0.04
C LEU A 45 -5.42 -0.83 -0.79
N LEU A 46 -6.52 -1.12 -1.48
CA LEU A 46 -7.29 -0.10 -2.21
C LEU A 46 -7.76 1.03 -1.28
N SER A 47 -8.31 0.68 -0.11
CA SER A 47 -8.72 1.67 0.89
C SER A 47 -7.53 2.53 1.34
N ARG A 48 -6.36 1.93 1.58
CA ARG A 48 -5.15 2.68 1.96
C ARG A 48 -4.68 3.66 0.89
N ILE A 49 -4.76 3.29 -0.38
CA ILE A 49 -4.46 4.21 -1.50
C ILE A 49 -5.38 5.44 -1.43
N ASN A 50 -6.68 5.24 -1.24
CA ASN A 50 -7.64 6.34 -1.13
C ASN A 50 -7.38 7.21 0.12
N ILE A 51 -7.00 6.60 1.24
CA ILE A 51 -6.64 7.34 2.46
C ILE A 51 -5.44 8.24 2.20
N PHE A 52 -4.37 7.73 1.58
CA PHE A 52 -3.19 8.54 1.29
C PHE A 52 -3.49 9.66 0.29
N HIS A 53 -4.29 9.38 -0.74
CA HIS A 53 -4.71 10.40 -1.70
C HIS A 53 -5.45 11.55 -1.01
N GLU A 54 -6.48 11.26 -0.21
CA GLU A 54 -7.25 12.30 0.49
C GLU A 54 -6.41 13.07 1.52
N LEU A 55 -5.51 12.39 2.22
CA LEU A 55 -4.60 13.02 3.19
C LEU A 55 -3.59 13.95 2.51
N LEU A 56 -3.03 13.55 1.35
CA LEU A 56 -2.09 14.37 0.59
C LEU A 56 -2.77 15.57 -0.09
N ASN A 57 -4.03 15.43 -0.51
CA ASN A 57 -4.82 16.55 -1.05
C ASN A 57 -5.12 17.62 0.02
N GLY A 58 -5.29 17.21 1.28
CA GLY A 58 -5.47 18.13 2.42
C GLY A 58 -6.80 18.88 2.46
N GLU A 59 -7.72 18.64 1.52
CA GLU A 59 -9.00 19.36 1.40
C GLU A 59 -10.04 18.93 2.45
N ARG A 60 -9.95 17.68 2.92
CA ARG A 60 -10.93 17.07 3.83
C ARG A 60 -10.35 16.84 5.22
N SER A 61 -11.16 17.06 6.25
CA SER A 61 -10.82 16.63 7.61
C SER A 61 -10.80 15.10 7.71
N GLN A 62 -10.02 14.54 8.65
CA GLN A 62 -9.95 13.09 8.87
C GLN A 62 -11.33 12.45 9.12
N ARG A 63 -12.24 13.18 9.79
CA ARG A 63 -13.62 12.73 9.99
C ARG A 63 -14.38 12.62 8.67
N LYS A 64 -14.23 13.60 7.78
CA LYS A 64 -14.86 13.57 6.45
C LYS A 64 -14.30 12.46 5.57
N ILE A 65 -13.00 12.20 5.65
CA ILE A 65 -12.36 11.07 4.96
C ILE A 65 -12.90 9.73 5.49
N SER A 66 -13.02 9.61 6.82
CA SER A 66 -13.61 8.43 7.47
C SER A 66 -15.04 8.16 7.00
N GLU A 67 -15.89 9.19 6.93
CA GLU A 67 -17.25 9.08 6.37
C GLU A 67 -17.25 8.68 4.89
N LEU A 68 -16.38 9.29 4.07
CA LEU A 68 -16.30 9.04 2.63
C LEU A 68 -15.86 7.60 2.32
N LEU A 69 -14.86 7.10 3.04
CA LEU A 69 -14.23 5.81 2.78
C LEU A 69 -14.84 4.66 3.59
N GLY A 70 -15.77 4.95 4.50
CA GLY A 70 -16.41 3.93 5.35
C GLY A 70 -15.45 3.25 6.32
N VAL A 71 -14.34 3.91 6.69
CA VAL A 71 -13.34 3.38 7.63
C VAL A 71 -13.30 4.21 8.90
N GLY A 72 -12.95 3.60 10.04
CA GLY A 72 -12.83 4.33 11.30
C GLY A 72 -11.74 5.42 11.27
N VAL A 73 -11.96 6.52 11.99
CA VAL A 73 -11.00 7.65 12.10
C VAL A 73 -9.62 7.17 12.53
N ALA A 74 -9.52 6.17 13.42
CA ALA A 74 -8.24 5.61 13.85
C ALA A 74 -7.40 5.04 12.69
N THR A 75 -8.04 4.50 11.65
CA THR A 75 -7.35 4.04 10.43
C THR A 75 -6.77 5.22 9.66
N ILE A 76 -7.51 6.33 9.56
CA ILE A 76 -7.02 7.57 8.93
C ILE A 76 -5.88 8.16 9.74
N THR A 77 -5.98 8.18 11.07
CA THR A 77 -4.92 8.67 11.96
C THR A 77 -3.63 7.88 11.79
N ARG A 78 -3.70 6.55 11.67
CA ARG A 78 -2.52 5.73 11.36
C ARG A 78 -1.90 6.09 10.00
N GLY A 79 -2.72 6.28 8.96
CA GLY A 79 -2.24 6.72 7.65
C GLY A 79 -1.58 8.11 7.68
N SER A 80 -2.17 9.05 8.42
CA SER A 80 -1.60 10.40 8.59
C SER A 80 -0.27 10.36 9.34
N ASN A 81 -0.16 9.51 10.37
CA ASN A 81 1.09 9.32 11.08
C ASN A 81 2.13 8.66 10.20
N GLU A 82 1.79 7.67 9.37
CA GLU A 82 2.72 7.07 8.43
C GLU A 82 3.32 8.13 7.51
N LEU A 83 2.50 8.96 6.86
CA LEU A 83 2.99 10.05 6.02
C LEU A 83 3.95 11.00 6.76
N LYS A 84 3.68 11.31 8.03
CA LYS A 84 4.56 12.19 8.84
C LYS A 84 5.95 11.60 9.11
N HIS A 85 6.11 10.28 9.06
CA HIS A 85 7.41 9.62 9.24
C HIS A 85 8.27 9.64 7.97
N HIS A 86 7.69 10.02 6.83
CA HIS A 86 8.42 10.15 5.56
C HIS A 86 8.79 11.61 5.29
N ASP A 87 9.88 11.78 4.54
CA ASP A 87 10.37 13.09 4.13
C ASP A 87 9.45 13.72 3.08
N GLU A 88 9.67 15.01 2.82
CA GLU A 88 8.81 15.76 1.90
C GLU A 88 8.96 15.25 0.46
N SER A 89 10.15 14.78 0.07
CA SER A 89 10.40 14.26 -1.28
C SER A 89 9.55 13.01 -1.58
N THR A 90 9.45 12.09 -0.61
CA THR A 90 8.61 10.88 -0.74
C THR A 90 7.13 11.23 -0.83
N LYS A 91 6.65 12.20 -0.06
CA LYS A 91 5.23 12.63 -0.12
C LYS A 91 4.88 13.26 -1.45
N VAL A 92 5.76 14.12 -1.97
CA VAL A 92 5.60 14.76 -3.29
C VAL A 92 5.56 13.69 -4.38
N TRP A 93 6.51 12.77 -4.40
CA TRP A 93 6.54 11.66 -5.35
C TRP A 93 5.25 10.83 -5.30
N LEU A 94 4.77 10.46 -4.10
CA LEU A 94 3.54 9.68 -3.96
C LEU A 94 2.32 10.46 -4.47
N SER A 95 2.24 11.76 -4.15
CA SER A 95 1.16 12.62 -4.63
C SER A 95 1.12 12.68 -6.16
N GLU A 96 2.27 12.92 -6.79
CA GLU A 96 2.39 12.97 -8.26
C GLU A 96 2.03 11.64 -8.90
N LEU A 97 2.51 10.52 -8.35
CA LEU A 97 2.18 9.18 -8.85
C LEU A 97 0.67 8.94 -8.83
N LEU A 98 -0.01 9.27 -7.73
CA LEU A 98 -1.45 9.08 -7.60
C LEU A 98 -2.23 9.95 -8.59
N GLN A 99 -1.84 11.22 -8.75
CA GLN A 99 -2.47 12.13 -9.72
C GLN A 99 -2.31 11.63 -11.16
N GLN A 100 -1.14 11.10 -11.54
CA GLN A 100 -0.92 10.51 -12.86
C GLN A 100 -1.84 9.31 -13.12
N GLN A 101 -2.05 8.43 -12.13
CA GLN A 101 -2.94 7.27 -12.30
C GLN A 101 -4.42 7.68 -12.42
N ILE A 102 -4.85 8.71 -11.69
CA ILE A 102 -6.20 9.27 -11.81
C ILE A 102 -6.41 9.85 -13.21
N ALA A 103 -5.44 10.61 -13.73
CA ALA A 103 -5.51 11.17 -15.08
C ALA A 103 -5.59 10.08 -16.15
N LYS A 104 -4.80 9.00 -16.01
CA LYS A 104 -4.86 7.84 -16.92
C LYS A 104 -6.20 7.12 -16.91
N LYS A 105 -6.88 7.06 -15.75
CA LYS A 105 -8.20 6.45 -15.62
C LYS A 105 -9.31 7.29 -16.28
N ALA A 106 -9.12 8.59 -16.42
CA ALA A 106 -10.11 9.51 -16.98
C ALA A 106 -10.09 9.57 -18.53
N LEU A 107 -9.11 8.92 -19.17
CA LEU A 107 -8.97 8.74 -20.62
C LEU A 107 -9.56 7.39 -21.04
#